data_AF-A0A7X5EZB0-F1
#
_entry.id   AF-A0A7X5EZB0-F1
#
_cell.length_a   1.000
_cell.length_b   1.000
_cell.length_c   1.000
_cell.angle_alpha   90.00
_cell.angle_beta   90.00
_cell.angle_gamma   90.00
#
_symmetry.space_group_name_H-M   'P 1'
#
loop_
_entity.id
_entity.type
_entity.pdbx_description
1 polymer ?
#
loop_
_entity_poly.entity_id
_entity_poly.type
_entity_poly.pdbx_seq_one_letter_code
_entity_poly.pdbx_strand_id
1 'polypeptide(L)' 'MRYTVPYGGRRLDQIARETLRSERGGTVEAILTANPGLATLLDGATVPAGTSIEIPETYRPAKSGRRVLAWE' A
#
# COMPACT_ATOMS: atom_id res chain seq x y z
N MET A 1 -1.37 -0.82 -12.09
CA MET A 1 -2.49 -0.02 -11.56
C MET A 1 -1.98 1.27 -10.91
N ARG A 2 -2.73 2.38 -10.96
CA ARG A 2 -2.36 3.67 -10.32
C ARG A 2 -3.31 4.00 -9.18
N TYR A 3 -2.76 4.31 -8.01
CA TYR A 3 -3.49 4.66 -6.79
C TYR A 3 -3.20 6.12 -6.42
N THR A 4 -4.24 6.94 -6.29
CA THR A 4 -4.10 8.34 -5.87
C THR A 4 -4.37 8.46 -4.38
N VAL A 5 -3.44 9.08 -3.65
CA VAL A 5 -3.60 9.29 -2.21
C VAL A 5 -4.72 10.30 -1.95
N PRO A 6 -5.72 9.96 -1.12
CA PRO A 6 -6.84 10.86 -0.83
C PRO A 6 -6.41 12.10 -0.02
N TYR A 7 -7.29 13.10 0.02
CA TYR A 7 -7.09 14.34 0.78
C TYR A 7 -6.77 14.06 2.26
N GLY A 8 -5.74 14.75 2.79
CA GLY A 8 -5.24 14.58 4.15
C GLY A 8 -3.89 13.85 4.27
N GLY A 9 -3.41 13.25 3.16
CA GLY A 9 -2.19 12.44 3.18
C GLY A 9 -2.44 11.12 3.90
N ARG A 10 -1.68 10.08 3.54
CA ARG A 10 -1.90 8.74 4.11
C ARG A 10 -0.57 8.05 4.32
N ARG A 11 -0.47 7.28 5.41
CA ARG A 11 0.73 6.48 5.67
C ARG A 11 0.90 5.40 4.61
N LEU A 12 2.14 5.20 4.17
CA LEU A 12 2.48 4.20 3.18
C LEU A 12 2.03 2.79 3.59
N ASP A 13 2.10 2.49 4.90
CA ASP A 13 1.65 1.23 5.50
C ASP A 13 0.14 1.00 5.34
N GLN A 14 -0.69 2.05 5.54
CA GLN A 14 -2.14 1.97 5.28
C GLN A 14 -2.45 1.79 3.80
N ILE A 15 -1.70 2.48 2.92
CA ILE A 15 -1.88 2.32 1.47
C ILE A 15 -1.52 0.89 1.07
N ALA A 16 -0.42 0.34 1.57
CA ALA A 16 -0.02 -1.05 1.34
C ALA A 16 -1.08 -2.04 1.85
N ARG A 17 -1.67 -1.77 3.03
CA ARG A 17 -2.79 -2.55 3.58
C ARG A 17 -4.04 -2.46 2.72
N GLU A 18 -4.42 -1.30 2.20
CA GLU A 18 -5.65 -1.14 1.42
C GLU A 18 -5.51 -1.67 0.00
N THR A 19 -4.41 -1.35 -0.66
CA THR A 19 -4.17 -1.71 -2.06
C THR A 19 -3.74 -3.17 -2.20
N LEU A 20 -2.82 -3.61 -1.35
CA LEU A 20 -2.20 -4.92 -1.42
C LEU A 20 -2.62 -5.83 -0.28
N ARG A 21 -3.58 -5.46 0.58
CA ARG A 21 -4.17 -6.32 1.64
C ARG A 21 -3.15 -7.00 2.55
N SER A 22 -1.92 -6.47 2.62
CA SER A 22 -0.81 -7.07 3.35
C SER A 22 0.09 -5.99 3.96
N GLU A 23 0.18 -6.00 5.29
CA GLU A 23 1.04 -5.15 6.12
C GLU A 23 2.40 -5.81 6.39
N ARG A 24 2.67 -7.01 5.84
CA ARG A 24 3.89 -7.79 6.13
C ARG A 24 4.68 -8.15 4.87
N GLY A 25 5.99 -8.01 4.98
CA GLY A 25 7.00 -8.63 4.09
C GLY A 25 7.18 -7.95 2.74
N GLY A 26 7.88 -6.82 2.69
CA GLY A 26 8.39 -6.26 1.42
C GLY A 26 7.36 -5.56 0.53
N THR A 27 6.08 -5.46 0.94
CA THR A 27 5.05 -4.71 0.20
C THR A 27 5.43 -3.23 0.02
N VAL A 28 5.96 -2.61 1.09
CA VAL A 28 6.47 -1.24 1.07
C VAL A 28 7.66 -1.13 0.10
N GLU A 29 8.61 -2.07 0.16
CA GLU A 29 9.76 -2.10 -0.73
C GLU A 29 9.36 -2.31 -2.19
N ALA A 30 8.34 -3.13 -2.46
CA ALA A 30 7.81 -3.33 -3.81
C ALA A 30 7.18 -2.05 -4.37
N ILE A 31 6.43 -1.31 -3.55
CA ILE A 31 5.87 0.00 -3.94
C ILE A 31 7.00 1.01 -4.17
N LEU A 32 8.01 1.05 -3.31
CA LEU A 32 9.16 1.95 -3.47
C LEU A 32 10.03 1.59 -4.68
N THR A 33 10.19 0.29 -4.97
CA THR A 33 10.88 -0.20 -6.18
C THR A 33 10.14 0.19 -7.44
N ALA A 34 8.81 0.10 -7.42
CA ALA A 34 7.97 0.56 -8.53
C ALA A 34 7.94 2.09 -8.66
N ASN A 35 8.20 2.83 -7.57
CA ASN A 35 8.15 4.29 -7.53
C ASN A 35 9.40 4.86 -6.86
N PRO A 36 10.55 4.88 -7.55
CA PRO A 36 11.82 5.31 -6.96
C PRO A 36 11.79 6.76 -6.44
N GLY A 37 10.96 7.63 -7.03
CA GLY A 37 10.77 9.02 -6.58
C GLY A 37 9.84 9.18 -5.38
N LEU A 38 9.05 8.16 -5.03
CA LEU A 38 8.09 8.24 -3.93
C LEU A 38 8.81 8.36 -2.58
N ALA A 39 9.95 7.68 -2.42
CA ALA A 39 10.76 7.72 -1.20
C ALA A 39 11.19 9.16 -0.81
N THR A 40 11.44 10.00 -1.82
CA THR A 40 11.86 11.39 -1.61
C THR A 40 10.68 12.33 -1.30
N LEU A 41 9.47 11.95 -1.72
CA LEU A 41 8.24 12.70 -1.47
C LEU A 41 7.56 12.33 -0.14
N LEU A 42 8.03 11.27 0.52
CA LEU A 42 7.53 10.85 1.81
C LEU A 42 7.97 11.85 2.90
N ASP A 43 6.99 12.38 3.63
CA ASP A 43 7.26 13.03 4.92
C ASP A 43 7.31 11.92 5.99
N GLY A 44 8.52 11.40 6.20
CA GLY A 44 8.76 10.23 7.05
C GLY A 44 8.12 8.95 6.51
N ALA A 45 6.91 8.63 6.97
CA ALA A 45 6.13 7.47 6.53
C ALA A 45 4.80 7.85 5.87
N THR A 46 4.54 9.14 5.68
CA THR A 46 3.29 9.69 5.16
C THR A 46 3.48 10.18 3.73
N VAL A 47 2.63 9.68 2.84
CA VAL A 47 2.55 10.16 1.46
C VAL A 47 1.58 11.35 1.42
N PRO A 48 1.97 12.51 0.87
CA PRO A 48 1.10 13.66 0.75
C PRO A 48 -0.10 13.37 -0.16
N ALA A 49 -1.23 14.03 0.12
CA ALA A 49 -2.44 13.93 -0.69
C ALA A 49 -2.19 14.31 -2.15
N GLY A 50 -2.87 13.66 -3.08
CA GLY A 50 -2.72 13.91 -4.51
C GLY A 50 -1.50 13.23 -5.14
N THR A 51 -0.65 12.57 -4.35
CA THR A 51 0.44 11.75 -4.89
C THR A 51 -0.14 10.54 -5.62
N SER A 52 0.31 10.35 -6.86
CA SER A 52 0.00 9.15 -7.63
C SER A 52 1.06 8.09 -7.37
N ILE A 53 0.62 6.94 -6.86
CA ILE A 53 1.47 5.78 -6.58
C ILE A 53 1.16 4.70 -7.61
N GLU A 54 2.18 4.19 -8.28
CA GLU A 54 2.04 3.02 -9.11
C GLU A 54 2.08 1.75 -8.27
N ILE A 55 0.99 0.99 -8.26
CA ILE A 55 0.89 -0.28 -7.56
C ILE A 55 1.22 -1.40 -8.55
N PRO A 56 2.31 -2.16 -8.34
CA PRO A 56 2.65 -3.28 -9.21
C PRO A 56 1.61 -4.40 -9.05
N GLU A 57 0.91 -4.72 -10.15
CA GLU A 57 -0.15 -5.74 -10.19
C GLU A 57 0.38 -7.17 -9.98
N THR A 58 1.69 -7.36 -10.13
CA THR A 58 2.39 -8.63 -9.88
C THR A 58 2.40 -9.01 -8.41
N TYR A 59 2.20 -8.05 -7.50
CA TYR A 59 2.06 -8.33 -6.07
C TYR A 59 0.63 -8.78 -5.78
N ARG A 60 0.35 -10.07 -6.00
CA ARG A 60 -0.88 -10.70 -5.50
C ARG A 60 -0.70 -11.01 -4.01
N PRO A 61 -1.37 -10.30 -3.09
CA PRO A 61 -1.51 -10.83 -1.74
C PRO A 61 -2.15 -12.22 -1.81
N ALA A 62 -1.58 -13.18 -1.08
CA ALA A 62 -2.26 -14.44 -0.81
C ALA A 62 -3.64 -14.06 -0.29
N LYS A 63 -4.70 -14.42 -1.05
CA LYS A 63 -6.11 -14.11 -0.76
C LYS A 63 -6.30 -14.16 0.74
N SER A 64 -6.59 -13.00 1.34
CA SER A 64 -7.01 -12.89 2.73
C SER A 64 -8.04 -13.98 2.99
N GLY A 65 -7.63 -15.00 3.74
CA GLY A 65 -8.46 -16.14 4.08
C GLY A 65 -9.76 -15.61 4.63
N ARG A 66 -10.87 -16.14 4.10
CA ARG A 66 -12.21 -15.95 4.64
C ARG A 66 -12.11 -16.14 6.15
N ARG A 67 -12.26 -15.07 6.95
CA ARG A 67 -12.41 -15.24 8.40
C ARG A 67 -13.71 -16.01 8.57
N VAL A 68 -13.60 -17.30 8.81
CA VAL A 68 -14.68 -18.10 9.34
C VAL A 68 -14.84 -17.61 10.77
N LEU A 69 -15.98 -16.99 11.04
CA LEU A 69 -16.37 -16.60 12.39
C LEU A 69 -16.52 -17.89 13.19
N ALA A 70 -15.68 -18.07 14.21
CA ALA A 70 -15.74 -19.22 15.10
C ALA A 70 -16.82 -18.97 16.17
N TRP A 71 -18.07 -19.29 15.85
CA TRP A 71 -19.08 -19.62 16.85
C TRP A 71 -20.03 -20.68 16.30
N GLU A 72 -20.06 -21.82 16.99
CA GLU A 72 -21.25 -22.63 17.25
C GLU A 72 -21.31 -22.84 18.77
#